data_AF-A0A183IUG8-F1
#
_entry.id   AF-A0A183IUG8-F1
#
_cell.length_a   1.000
_cell.length_b   1.000
_cell.length_c   1.000
_cell.angle_alpha   90.00
_cell.angle_beta   90.00
_cell.angle_gamma   90.00
#
_symmetry.space_group_name_H-M   'P 1'
#
loop_
_entity.id
_entity.type
_entity.pdbx_description
1 polymer ?
#
loop_
_entity_poly.entity_id
_entity_poly.type
_entity_poly.pdbx_seq_one_letter_code
_entity_poly.pdbx_strand_id
1 'polypeptide(L)'
;MKTYLIHLIHSCLNFRSAEIDALCEMLHAKITYEIKEGTPFCIVKTENGDSLSRVVSRSVLSRYAFEIWAAAGSYSELFTKVKTKLQDYQECFKGKPSYRFSVESFGRTLSQDYKVERIEEFGFLPLKGAVKLKDPEIEFCVVEYYTSPRDQTSVDLKTVFFGKMIAHGCCRTPYLYDLKHRKYIGNTSMDPLMSFLMNNIGKVRQYDLVYDPFVGSGESVCSSSHRLFVRLLWFVMCSAFSSLRYFYYKVLISA
;
A
#
# COMPACT_ATOMS: atom_id res chain seq x y z
N MET A 1 -7.71 -20.45 7.52
CA MET A 1 -6.93 -19.42 6.79
C MET A 1 -7.88 -18.37 6.24
N LYS A 2 -7.55 -17.08 6.42
CA LYS A 2 -8.31 -15.96 5.87
C LYS A 2 -7.74 -15.54 4.52
N THR A 3 -8.59 -14.95 3.67
CA THR A 3 -8.20 -14.46 2.34
C THR A 3 -8.21 -12.95 2.34
N TYR A 4 -7.18 -12.35 1.76
CA TYR A 4 -6.97 -10.92 1.68
C TYR A 4 -6.74 -10.50 0.23
N LEU A 5 -7.01 -9.24 -0.09
CA LEU A 5 -6.70 -8.60 -1.36
C LEU A 5 -5.69 -7.48 -1.09
N ILE A 6 -4.56 -7.50 -1.78
CA ILE A 6 -3.69 -6.33 -1.91
C ILE A 6 -4.02 -5.64 -3.23
N HIS A 7 -4.34 -4.34 -3.16
CA HIS A 7 -4.42 -3.50 -4.35
C HIS A 7 -3.03 -2.91 -4.62
N LEU A 8 -2.37 -3.37 -5.68
CA LEU A 8 -1.06 -2.90 -6.10
C LEU A 8 -1.17 -1.65 -6.98
N ILE A 9 -0.11 -0.87 -7.08
CA ILE A 9 0.00 0.20 -8.07
C ILE A 9 0.21 -0.39 -9.47
N HIS A 10 -0.25 0.29 -10.51
CA HIS A 10 -0.10 -0.14 -11.90
C HIS A 10 1.22 0.37 -12.51
N SER A 11 2.32 0.16 -11.80
CA SER A 11 3.68 0.56 -12.18
C SER A 11 4.67 -0.50 -11.70
N CYS A 12 5.86 -0.58 -12.32
CA CYS A 12 6.92 -1.52 -11.92
C CYS A 12 6.43 -2.97 -11.79
N LEU A 13 5.61 -3.43 -12.75
CA LEU A 13 4.87 -4.70 -12.66
C LEU A 13 5.78 -5.90 -12.37
N ASN A 14 6.96 -5.93 -13.00
CA ASN A 14 7.95 -7.00 -12.88
C ASN A 14 8.58 -7.10 -11.48
N PHE A 15 8.47 -6.05 -10.66
CA PHE A 15 9.05 -6.00 -9.33
C PHE A 15 8.05 -6.31 -8.20
N ARG A 16 6.77 -6.52 -8.54
CA ARG A 16 5.72 -6.77 -7.52
C ARG A 16 6.01 -8.02 -6.69
N SER A 17 6.35 -9.14 -7.33
CA SER A 17 6.73 -10.36 -6.62
C SER A 17 8.01 -10.16 -5.83
N ALA A 18 9.06 -9.61 -6.47
CA ALA A 18 10.35 -9.37 -5.84
C ALA A 18 10.25 -8.50 -4.58
N GLU A 19 9.43 -7.44 -4.58
CA GLU A 19 9.21 -6.62 -3.39
C GLU A 19 8.47 -7.40 -2.30
N ILE A 20 7.37 -8.09 -2.64
CA ILE A 20 6.59 -8.87 -1.68
C ILE A 20 7.46 -9.96 -1.05
N ASP A 21 8.23 -10.70 -1.85
CA ASP A 21 9.12 -11.76 -1.39
C ASP A 21 10.18 -11.20 -0.44
N ALA A 22 10.85 -10.11 -0.84
CA ALA A 22 11.87 -9.47 -0.01
C ALA A 22 11.29 -8.98 1.34
N LEU A 23 10.11 -8.38 1.33
CA LEU A 23 9.44 -7.91 2.55
C LEU A 23 8.97 -9.07 3.43
N CYS A 24 8.46 -10.15 2.84
CA CYS A 24 8.06 -11.35 3.57
C CYS A 24 9.27 -12.00 4.27
N GLU A 25 10.38 -12.16 3.55
CA GLU A 25 11.63 -12.67 4.14
C GLU A 25 12.17 -11.75 5.23
N MET A 26 12.17 -10.44 4.97
CA MET A 26 12.66 -9.45 5.91
C MET A 26 11.80 -9.37 7.19
N LEU A 27 10.50 -9.62 7.12
CA LEU A 27 9.61 -9.57 8.28
C LEU A 27 9.28 -10.95 8.86
N HIS A 28 9.91 -12.01 8.33
CA HIS A 28 9.64 -13.40 8.67
C HIS A 28 8.14 -13.73 8.56
N ALA A 29 7.46 -13.15 7.57
CA ALA A 29 6.03 -13.31 7.34
C ALA A 29 5.78 -14.51 6.44
N LYS A 30 5.04 -15.51 6.96
CA LYS A 30 4.59 -16.68 6.19
C LYS A 30 3.30 -16.32 5.46
N ILE A 31 3.44 -15.95 4.19
CA ILE A 31 2.34 -15.48 3.36
C ILE A 31 2.38 -16.24 2.02
N THR A 32 1.24 -16.79 1.62
CA THR A 32 1.06 -17.32 0.26
C THR A 32 0.28 -16.31 -0.55
N TYR A 33 0.78 -15.95 -1.72
CA TYR A 33 0.14 -14.94 -2.57
C TYR A 33 0.09 -15.36 -4.03
N GLU A 34 -0.86 -14.79 -4.75
CA GLU A 34 -1.05 -14.96 -6.19
C GLU A 34 -1.34 -13.58 -6.80
N ILE A 35 -0.49 -13.12 -7.71
CA ILE A 35 -0.72 -11.88 -8.45
C ILE A 35 -1.51 -12.22 -9.71
N LYS A 36 -2.70 -11.64 -9.85
CA LYS A 36 -3.54 -11.87 -11.03
C LYS A 36 -3.01 -11.07 -12.21
N GLU A 37 -2.58 -11.80 -13.25
CA GLU A 37 -2.07 -11.21 -14.49
C GLU A 37 -3.05 -10.19 -15.10
N GLY A 38 -2.50 -9.12 -15.67
CA GLY A 38 -3.30 -8.04 -16.27
C GLY A 38 -4.09 -7.17 -15.28
N THR A 39 -4.01 -7.43 -13.97
CA THR A 39 -4.75 -6.67 -12.94
C THR A 39 -3.81 -6.11 -11.86
N PRO A 40 -4.25 -5.13 -11.05
CA PRO A 40 -3.50 -4.67 -9.88
C PRO A 40 -3.76 -5.54 -8.65
N PHE A 41 -4.43 -6.68 -8.79
CA PHE A 41 -4.89 -7.47 -7.66
C PHE A 41 -3.92 -8.58 -7.32
N CYS A 42 -3.57 -8.66 -6.04
CA CYS A 42 -2.85 -9.78 -5.47
C CYS A 42 -3.70 -10.43 -4.37
N ILE A 43 -4.06 -11.69 -4.57
CA ILE A 43 -4.81 -12.48 -3.59
C ILE A 43 -3.81 -13.09 -2.63
N VAL A 44 -4.08 -12.94 -1.34
CA VAL A 44 -3.19 -13.41 -0.28
C VAL A 44 -3.95 -14.33 0.66
N LYS A 45 -3.33 -15.45 1.04
CA LYS A 45 -3.81 -16.36 2.07
C LYS A 45 -2.80 -16.38 3.21
N THR A 46 -3.27 -16.06 4.41
CA THR A 46 -2.45 -16.13 5.62
C THR A 46 -3.33 -16.40 6.84
N GLU A 47 -2.72 -16.97 7.87
CA GLU A 47 -3.35 -17.18 9.18
C GLU A 47 -3.28 -15.92 10.04
N ASN A 48 -2.25 -15.09 9.83
CA ASN A 48 -1.98 -13.90 10.64
C ASN A 48 -2.08 -12.62 9.80
N GLY A 49 -3.17 -11.88 9.98
CA GLY A 49 -3.40 -10.60 9.32
C GLY A 49 -2.39 -9.51 9.71
N ASP A 50 -1.82 -9.57 10.92
CA ASP A 50 -0.84 -8.59 11.40
C ASP A 50 0.50 -8.72 10.67
N SER A 51 0.88 -9.94 10.30
CA SER A 51 2.08 -10.16 9.48
C SER A 51 1.90 -9.57 8.08
N LEU A 52 0.72 -9.73 7.47
CA LEU A 52 0.39 -9.08 6.21
C LEU A 52 0.33 -7.56 6.35
N SER A 53 -0.26 -7.06 7.44
CA SER A 53 -0.31 -5.62 7.74
C SER A 53 1.09 -5.00 7.74
N ARG A 54 2.05 -5.61 8.46
CA ARG A 54 3.44 -5.15 8.51
C ARG A 54 4.13 -5.15 7.14
N VAL A 55 3.90 -6.18 6.32
CA VAL A 55 4.44 -6.25 4.95
C VAL A 55 3.86 -5.13 4.09
N VAL A 56 2.54 -4.96 4.09
CA VAL A 56 1.84 -3.96 3.27
C VAL A 56 2.21 -2.55 3.69
N SER A 57 2.25 -2.26 5.00
CA SER A 57 2.66 -0.96 5.54
C SER A 57 4.09 -0.57 5.18
N ARG A 58 4.92 -1.52 4.73
CA ARG A 58 6.25 -1.21 4.23
C ARG A 58 6.35 -1.13 2.70
N SER A 59 5.49 -1.85 1.99
CA SER A 59 5.48 -1.89 0.53
C SER A 59 5.25 -0.52 -0.10
N VAL A 60 6.01 -0.20 -1.15
CA VAL A 60 5.76 0.98 -2.00
C VAL A 60 4.99 0.64 -3.27
N LEU A 61 4.89 -0.63 -3.65
CA LEU A 61 4.02 -1.06 -4.75
C LEU A 61 2.60 -1.42 -4.29
N SER A 62 2.33 -1.48 -2.99
CA SER A 62 0.98 -1.68 -2.44
C SER A 62 0.30 -0.34 -2.13
N ARG A 63 -0.95 -0.18 -2.57
CA ARG A 63 -1.81 0.93 -2.15
C ARG A 63 -2.41 0.66 -0.78
N TYR A 64 -3.03 -0.50 -0.64
CA TYR A 64 -3.66 -0.96 0.60
C TYR A 64 -3.96 -2.46 0.51
N ALA A 65 -4.29 -3.06 1.65
CA ALA A 65 -4.75 -4.43 1.75
C ALA A 65 -5.93 -4.57 2.71
N PHE A 66 -6.88 -5.43 2.34
CA PHE A 66 -8.07 -5.70 3.15
C PHE A 66 -8.42 -7.18 3.16
N GLU A 67 -9.06 -7.62 4.25
CA GLU A 67 -9.63 -8.95 4.39
C GLU A 67 -10.87 -9.06 3.51
N ILE A 68 -10.96 -10.08 2.66
CA ILE A 68 -12.10 -10.28 1.77
C ILE A 68 -13.22 -10.98 2.53
N TRP A 69 -14.32 -10.27 2.77
CA TRP A 69 -15.53 -10.86 3.35
C TRP A 69 -16.35 -11.57 2.27
N ALA A 70 -16.52 -10.89 1.13
CA ALA A 70 -17.22 -11.40 -0.03
C ALA A 70 -16.63 -10.87 -1.34
N ALA A 71 -16.79 -11.66 -2.39
CA ALA A 71 -16.55 -11.27 -3.77
C ALA A 71 -17.67 -11.82 -4.67
N ALA A 72 -18.16 -11.02 -5.61
CA ALA A 72 -19.29 -11.38 -6.48
C ALA A 72 -19.28 -10.58 -7.79
N GLY A 73 -20.01 -11.05 -8.81
CA GLY A 73 -20.15 -10.33 -10.09
C GLY A 73 -21.16 -9.17 -10.03
N SER A 74 -22.02 -9.14 -9.02
CA SER A 74 -23.04 -8.10 -8.82
C SER A 74 -23.17 -7.72 -7.34
N TYR A 75 -23.67 -6.52 -7.08
CA TYR A 75 -23.95 -6.05 -5.71
C TYR A 75 -25.02 -6.90 -4.99
N SER A 76 -26.07 -7.33 -5.70
CA SER A 76 -27.11 -8.20 -5.12
C SER A 76 -26.53 -9.52 -4.59
N GLU A 77 -25.69 -10.18 -5.39
CA GLU A 77 -25.00 -11.40 -4.99
C GLU A 77 -23.99 -11.13 -3.85
N LEU A 78 -23.27 -10.00 -3.93
CA LEU A 78 -22.34 -9.58 -2.88
C LEU A 78 -23.05 -9.43 -1.53
N PHE A 79 -24.17 -8.69 -1.48
CA PHE A 79 -24.92 -8.45 -0.25
C PHE A 79 -25.48 -9.74 0.33
N THR A 80 -25.95 -10.65 -0.52
CA THR A 80 -26.38 -11.98 -0.07
C THR A 80 -25.24 -12.73 0.61
N LYS A 81 -24.05 -12.77 -0.01
CA LYS A 81 -22.86 -13.42 0.58
C LYS A 81 -22.41 -12.77 1.89
N VAL A 82 -22.44 -11.43 1.97
CA VAL A 82 -22.06 -10.69 3.19
C VAL A 82 -23.04 -10.97 4.32
N LYS A 83 -24.35 -10.96 4.05
CA LYS A 83 -25.40 -11.26 5.04
C LYS A 83 -25.24 -12.66 5.63
N THR A 84 -24.94 -13.66 4.79
CA THR A 84 -24.72 -15.05 5.25
C THR A 84 -23.51 -15.17 6.17
N LYS A 85 -22.43 -14.42 5.91
CA LYS A 85 -21.19 -14.45 6.71
C LYS A 85 -21.14 -13.43 7.83
N LEU A 86 -22.22 -12.68 8.06
CA LEU A 86 -22.20 -11.57 9.02
C LEU A 86 -21.90 -12.04 10.45
N GLN A 87 -22.28 -13.29 10.78
CA GLN A 87 -21.99 -13.91 12.08
C GLN A 87 -20.49 -14.07 12.33
N ASP A 88 -19.70 -14.37 11.30
CA ASP A 88 -18.24 -14.58 11.40
C ASP A 88 -17.49 -13.28 11.78
N TYR A 89 -18.12 -12.12 11.55
CA TYR A 89 -17.51 -10.80 11.76
C TYR A 89 -18.17 -10.00 12.90
N GLN A 90 -18.96 -10.64 13.77
CA GLN A 90 -19.65 -9.97 14.87
C GLN A 90 -18.73 -9.14 15.77
N GLU A 91 -17.49 -9.62 15.98
CA GLU A 91 -16.48 -8.91 16.77
C GLU A 91 -16.15 -7.53 16.21
N CYS A 92 -16.23 -7.34 14.88
CA CYS A 92 -16.00 -6.05 14.24
C CYS A 92 -17.08 -5.01 14.59
N PHE A 93 -18.25 -5.44 15.06
CA PHE A 93 -19.35 -4.52 15.40
C PHE A 93 -19.47 -4.28 16.90
N LYS A 94 -18.71 -5.03 17.72
CA LYS A 94 -18.74 -4.95 19.18
C LYS A 94 -18.13 -3.61 19.64
N GLY A 95 -18.77 -2.95 20.60
CA GLY A 95 -18.24 -1.72 21.21
C GLY A 95 -18.56 -0.42 20.45
N LYS A 96 -19.38 -0.48 19.38
CA LYS A 96 -19.75 0.70 18.55
C LYS A 96 -18.54 1.45 18.00
N PRO A 97 -17.59 0.76 17.33
CA PRO A 97 -16.36 1.37 16.86
C PRO A 97 -16.65 2.45 15.82
N SER A 98 -15.84 3.50 15.82
CA SER A 98 -15.87 4.50 14.75
C SER A 98 -15.50 3.87 13.40
N TYR A 99 -16.20 4.24 12.32
CA TYR A 99 -15.99 3.61 11.01
C TYR A 99 -15.97 4.57 9.83
N ARG A 100 -15.38 4.12 8.72
CA ARG A 100 -15.51 4.75 7.40
C ARG A 100 -15.64 3.70 6.30
N PHE A 101 -16.17 4.12 5.16
CA PHE A 101 -16.14 3.34 3.92
C PHE A 101 -15.23 4.00 2.89
N SER A 102 -14.48 3.19 2.18
CA SER A 102 -13.62 3.57 1.07
C SER A 102 -14.06 2.81 -0.17
N VAL A 103 -14.61 3.52 -1.15
CA VAL A 103 -15.06 2.96 -2.44
C VAL A 103 -14.03 3.30 -3.51
N GLU A 104 -13.41 2.26 -4.05
CA GLU A 104 -12.34 2.32 -5.04
C GLU A 104 -12.69 1.46 -6.26
N SER A 105 -12.05 1.75 -7.38
CA SER A 105 -12.31 1.06 -8.64
C SER A 105 -11.03 0.85 -9.43
N PHE A 106 -11.01 -0.23 -10.22
CA PHE A 106 -10.01 -0.47 -11.25
C PHE A 106 -10.69 -0.56 -12.62
N GLY A 107 -10.22 0.28 -13.56
CA GLY A 107 -10.77 0.38 -14.91
C GLY A 107 -11.81 1.49 -15.10
N ARG A 108 -12.19 2.22 -14.06
CA ARG A 108 -13.12 3.36 -14.18
C ARG A 108 -12.87 4.39 -13.10
N THR A 109 -13.12 5.67 -13.38
CA THR A 109 -13.20 6.71 -12.35
C THR A 109 -14.64 6.81 -11.86
N LEU A 110 -14.85 6.68 -10.55
CA LEU A 110 -16.17 6.83 -9.93
C LEU A 110 -16.39 8.28 -9.48
N SER A 111 -17.59 8.81 -9.74
CA SER A 111 -18.01 10.10 -9.19
C SER A 111 -18.22 9.99 -7.68
N GLN A 112 -18.12 11.11 -6.98
CA GLN A 112 -18.33 11.14 -5.53
C GLN A 112 -19.77 10.73 -5.17
N ASP A 113 -20.76 11.20 -5.93
CA ASP A 113 -22.18 10.87 -5.71
C ASP A 113 -22.41 9.36 -5.83
N TYR A 114 -21.84 8.72 -6.85
CA TYR A 114 -21.91 7.26 -7.01
C TYR A 114 -21.29 6.51 -5.82
N LYS A 115 -20.16 6.99 -5.29
CA LYS A 115 -19.55 6.38 -4.11
C LYS A 115 -20.47 6.49 -2.89
N VAL A 116 -21.15 7.62 -2.70
CA VAL A 116 -22.09 7.82 -1.59
C VAL A 116 -23.29 6.88 -1.73
N GLU A 117 -23.91 6.80 -2.91
CA GLU A 117 -25.01 5.86 -3.18
C GLU A 117 -24.61 4.42 -2.84
N ARG A 118 -23.40 4.00 -3.26
CA ARG A 118 -22.89 2.65 -2.96
C ARG A 118 -22.68 2.41 -1.47
N ILE A 119 -22.26 3.42 -0.71
CA ILE A 119 -22.08 3.31 0.74
C ILE A 119 -23.44 3.15 1.44
N GLU A 120 -24.46 3.87 0.99
CA GLU A 120 -25.82 3.80 1.56
C GLU A 120 -26.45 2.40 1.40
N GLU A 121 -26.14 1.69 0.31
CA GLU A 121 -26.58 0.30 0.11
C GLU A 121 -26.04 -0.67 1.19
N PHE A 122 -24.94 -0.32 1.88
CA PHE A 122 -24.41 -1.11 3.01
C PHE A 122 -25.12 -0.86 4.35
N GLY A 123 -26.24 -0.13 4.37
CA GLY A 123 -27.04 0.13 5.56
C GLY A 123 -27.59 -1.11 6.29
N PHE A 124 -27.51 -2.30 5.68
CA PHE A 124 -27.87 -3.56 6.34
C PHE A 124 -26.81 -4.04 7.36
N LEU A 125 -25.60 -3.48 7.36
CA LEU A 125 -24.57 -3.83 8.33
C LEU A 125 -24.94 -3.27 9.71
N PRO A 126 -24.72 -4.02 10.81
CA PRO A 126 -25.11 -3.62 12.17
C PRO A 126 -24.13 -2.59 12.77
N LEU A 127 -23.86 -1.52 12.03
CA LEU A 127 -22.95 -0.43 12.40
C LEU A 127 -23.67 0.54 13.32
N LYS A 128 -23.23 0.60 14.59
CA LYS A 128 -23.81 1.47 15.64
C LYS A 128 -22.86 2.58 16.10
N GLY A 129 -21.65 2.63 15.55
CA GLY A 129 -20.64 3.64 15.87
C GLY A 129 -20.79 4.93 15.06
N ALA A 130 -19.94 5.91 15.33
CA ALA A 130 -19.92 7.17 14.59
C ALA A 130 -19.11 7.05 13.28
N VAL A 131 -19.56 7.72 12.22
CA VAL A 131 -18.80 7.85 10.97
C VAL A 131 -17.64 8.82 11.19
N LYS A 132 -16.41 8.36 11.01
CA LYS A 132 -15.19 9.17 11.19
C LYS A 132 -14.30 9.08 9.95
N LEU A 133 -14.14 10.20 9.24
CA LEU A 133 -13.38 10.22 7.97
C LEU A 133 -11.86 10.08 8.17
N LYS A 134 -11.34 10.66 9.27
CA LYS A 134 -9.92 10.62 9.64
C LYS A 134 -9.71 9.66 10.80
N ASP A 135 -8.77 8.74 10.66
CA ASP A 135 -8.37 7.77 11.68
C ASP A 135 -9.55 7.06 12.38
N PRO A 136 -10.39 6.33 11.60
CA PRO A 136 -11.43 5.47 12.18
C PRO A 136 -10.81 4.23 12.83
N GLU A 137 -11.54 3.61 13.75
CA GLU A 137 -11.17 2.29 14.28
C GLU A 137 -11.34 1.19 13.23
N ILE A 138 -12.34 1.31 12.36
CA ILE A 138 -12.61 0.35 11.30
C ILE A 138 -12.80 1.06 9.97
N GLU A 139 -12.06 0.60 8.97
CA GLU A 139 -12.27 1.01 7.59
C GLU A 139 -12.79 -0.17 6.77
N PHE A 140 -13.93 0.01 6.12
CA PHE A 140 -14.45 -0.92 5.14
C PHE A 140 -14.02 -0.50 3.74
N CYS A 141 -13.67 -1.46 2.91
CA CYS A 141 -13.25 -1.23 1.54
C CYS A 141 -14.18 -1.95 0.57
N VAL A 142 -14.64 -1.21 -0.43
CA VAL A 142 -15.37 -1.73 -1.60
C VAL A 142 -14.48 -1.49 -2.80
N VAL A 143 -14.15 -2.54 -3.55
CA VAL A 143 -13.34 -2.43 -4.76
C VAL A 143 -14.11 -3.00 -5.94
N GLU A 144 -14.37 -2.15 -6.93
CA GLU A 144 -15.02 -2.52 -8.18
C GLU A 144 -13.99 -2.80 -9.27
N TYR A 145 -14.08 -3.95 -9.91
CA TYR A 145 -13.24 -4.33 -11.03
C TYR A 145 -14.04 -4.36 -12.33
N TYR A 146 -13.61 -3.58 -13.32
CA TYR A 146 -14.21 -3.50 -14.65
C TYR A 146 -13.31 -4.15 -15.73
N THR A 147 -13.92 -4.79 -16.73
CA THR A 147 -13.20 -5.59 -17.75
C THR A 147 -12.44 -4.73 -18.78
N SER A 148 -12.94 -3.54 -19.11
CA SER A 148 -12.29 -2.61 -20.07
C SER A 148 -12.14 -1.22 -19.44
N PRO A 149 -10.92 -0.66 -19.38
CA PRO A 149 -10.72 0.72 -18.96
C PRO A 149 -11.19 1.77 -19.98
N ARG A 150 -11.48 1.35 -21.22
CA ARG A 150 -11.63 2.26 -22.38
C ARG A 150 -13.06 2.41 -22.86
N ASP A 151 -13.91 1.39 -22.69
CA ASP A 151 -15.32 1.47 -23.06
C ASP A 151 -16.15 1.93 -21.87
N GLN A 152 -16.54 3.21 -21.89
CA GLN A 152 -17.45 3.79 -20.89
C GLN A 152 -18.93 3.43 -21.17
N THR A 153 -19.19 2.71 -22.26
CA THR A 153 -20.53 2.47 -22.83
C THR A 153 -21.16 1.14 -22.42
N SER A 154 -20.40 0.13 -21.97
CA SER A 154 -20.93 -1.13 -21.44
C SER A 154 -20.68 -1.28 -19.93
N VAL A 155 -21.72 -1.68 -19.19
CA VAL A 155 -21.74 -1.84 -17.72
C VAL A 155 -21.06 -3.15 -17.31
N ASP A 156 -19.81 -3.35 -17.71
CA ASP A 156 -19.17 -4.66 -17.53
C ASP A 156 -18.38 -4.72 -16.21
N LEU A 157 -19.12 -4.53 -15.11
CA LEU A 157 -18.65 -4.83 -13.76
C LEU A 157 -18.34 -6.31 -13.67
N LYS A 158 -17.04 -6.64 -13.56
CA LYS A 158 -16.56 -8.03 -13.55
C LYS A 158 -16.64 -8.63 -12.15
N THR A 159 -16.20 -7.87 -11.15
CA THR A 159 -16.19 -8.34 -9.77
C THR A 159 -16.23 -7.16 -8.81
N VAL A 160 -17.02 -7.27 -7.75
CA VAL A 160 -16.97 -6.40 -6.58
C VAL A 160 -16.35 -7.18 -5.44
N PHE A 161 -15.39 -6.58 -4.76
CA PHE A 161 -14.82 -7.08 -3.51
C PHE A 161 -15.29 -6.20 -2.36
N PHE A 162 -15.65 -6.82 -1.25
CA PHE A 162 -15.97 -6.14 -0.01
C PHE A 162 -15.25 -6.76 1.17
N GLY A 163 -14.78 -5.91 2.08
CA GLY A 163 -14.41 -6.35 3.43
C GLY A 163 -13.69 -5.28 4.24
N LYS A 164 -12.87 -5.72 5.19
CA LYS A 164 -12.26 -4.86 6.23
C LYS A 164 -10.80 -4.54 5.91
N MET A 165 -10.46 -3.27 5.91
CA MET A 165 -9.09 -2.78 5.74
C MET A 165 -8.16 -3.30 6.84
N ILE A 166 -6.97 -3.74 6.44
CA ILE A 166 -5.93 -4.26 7.33
C ILE A 166 -4.74 -3.30 7.40
N ALA A 167 -4.35 -2.75 6.25
CA ALA A 167 -3.22 -1.83 6.17
C ALA A 167 -3.28 -0.98 4.91
N HIS A 168 -2.73 0.23 5.02
CA HIS A 168 -2.36 1.06 3.88
C HIS A 168 -0.88 0.85 3.57
N GLY A 169 -0.54 0.86 2.28
CA GLY A 169 0.85 0.84 1.85
C GLY A 169 1.46 2.23 1.76
N CYS A 170 2.76 2.27 1.48
CA CYS A 170 3.54 3.50 1.44
C CYS A 170 3.70 4.07 0.03
N CYS A 171 2.85 3.70 -0.93
CA CYS A 171 3.01 4.08 -2.35
C CYS A 171 3.03 5.59 -2.62
N ARG A 172 2.54 6.43 -1.69
CA ARG A 172 2.59 7.90 -1.79
C ARG A 172 3.89 8.50 -1.24
N THR A 173 4.63 7.75 -0.44
CA THR A 173 5.86 8.20 0.22
C THR A 173 6.94 8.63 -0.78
N PRO A 174 7.20 7.88 -1.88
CA PRO A 174 8.21 8.29 -2.85
C PRO A 174 7.95 9.66 -3.47
N TYR A 175 6.69 10.07 -3.59
CA TYR A 175 6.32 11.39 -4.14
C TYR A 175 6.84 12.56 -3.30
N LEU A 176 7.06 12.36 -2.01
CA LEU A 176 7.67 13.38 -1.13
C LEU A 176 9.13 13.68 -1.50
N TYR A 177 9.76 12.76 -2.25
CA TYR A 177 11.16 12.84 -2.67
C TYR A 177 11.29 13.23 -4.16
N ASP A 178 10.19 13.60 -4.82
CA ASP A 178 10.21 14.12 -6.19
C ASP A 178 11.20 15.28 -6.33
N LEU A 179 11.84 15.39 -7.51
CA LEU A 179 12.84 16.43 -7.81
C LEU A 179 12.32 17.84 -7.54
N LYS A 180 11.01 18.06 -7.68
CA LYS A 180 10.33 19.35 -7.45
C LYS A 180 10.46 19.84 -6.00
N HIS A 181 10.67 18.94 -5.05
CA HIS A 181 10.76 19.24 -3.62
C HIS A 181 12.20 19.32 -3.11
N ARG A 182 13.20 19.05 -3.96
CA ARG A 182 14.61 19.00 -3.57
C ARG A 182 15.27 20.37 -3.66
N LYS A 183 16.17 20.64 -2.71
CA LYS A 183 17.04 21.83 -2.74
C LYS A 183 18.15 21.73 -3.77
N TYR A 184 18.64 20.51 -4.03
CA TYR A 184 19.66 20.21 -5.02
C TYR A 184 19.10 19.28 -6.08
N ILE A 185 19.30 19.63 -7.35
CA ILE A 185 18.82 18.89 -8.52
C ILE A 185 20.04 18.62 -9.39
N GLY A 186 20.49 17.37 -9.44
CA GLY A 186 21.51 16.92 -10.39
C GLY A 186 20.90 16.46 -11.71
N ASN A 187 21.71 16.49 -12.77
CA ASN A 187 21.36 16.06 -14.12
C ASN A 187 21.02 14.57 -14.24
N THR A 188 21.61 13.73 -13.39
CA THR A 188 21.35 12.29 -13.34
C THR A 188 20.88 11.94 -11.93
N SER A 189 19.57 11.78 -11.77
CA SER A 189 18.94 11.42 -10.50
C SER A 189 18.06 10.19 -10.69
N MET A 190 18.14 9.23 -9.77
CA MET A 190 17.26 8.07 -9.78
C MET A 190 15.82 8.50 -9.44
N ASP A 191 14.85 7.79 -10.03
CA ASP A 191 13.44 7.94 -9.69
C ASP A 191 13.19 7.53 -8.22
N PRO A 192 12.46 8.33 -7.42
CA PRO A 192 12.22 8.03 -6.01
C PRO A 192 11.56 6.67 -5.78
N LEU A 193 10.56 6.30 -6.58
CA LEU A 193 9.86 5.03 -6.41
C LEU A 193 10.83 3.87 -6.61
N MET A 194 11.71 3.95 -7.60
CA MET A 194 12.75 2.96 -7.82
C MET A 194 13.73 2.87 -6.65
N SER A 195 14.17 4.01 -6.10
CA SER A 195 15.07 4.01 -4.94
C SER A 195 14.45 3.36 -3.70
N PHE A 196 13.19 3.66 -3.39
CA PHE A 196 12.47 2.99 -2.30
C PHE A 196 12.27 1.49 -2.55
N LEU A 197 11.95 1.13 -3.79
CA LEU A 197 11.78 -0.26 -4.21
C LEU A 197 13.08 -1.05 -4.06
N MET A 198 14.21 -0.47 -4.47
CA MET A 198 15.54 -1.05 -4.28
C MET A 198 15.86 -1.27 -2.80
N ASN A 199 15.52 -0.31 -1.93
CA ASN A 199 15.71 -0.47 -0.48
C ASN A 199 14.86 -1.60 0.11
N ASN A 200 13.63 -1.77 -0.37
CA ASN A 200 12.76 -2.87 0.06
C ASN A 200 13.27 -4.22 -0.44
N ILE A 201 13.68 -4.32 -1.70
CA ILE A 201 14.26 -5.54 -2.30
C ILE A 201 15.61 -5.90 -1.63
N GLY A 202 16.43 -4.89 -1.35
CA GLY A 202 17.68 -5.01 -0.60
C GLY A 202 17.47 -5.27 0.90
N LYS A 203 16.21 -5.34 1.36
CA LYS A 203 15.81 -5.65 2.74
C LYS A 203 16.46 -4.72 3.76
N VAL A 204 16.64 -3.45 3.41
CA VAL A 204 17.32 -2.46 4.26
C VAL A 204 16.53 -2.22 5.56
N ARG A 205 17.12 -2.50 6.70
CA ARG A 205 16.55 -2.37 8.04
C ARG A 205 17.19 -1.25 8.84
N GLN A 206 16.57 -0.94 9.97
CA GLN A 206 17.12 0.01 10.91
C GLN A 206 18.49 -0.47 11.36
N TYR A 207 19.43 0.46 11.41
CA TYR A 207 20.84 0.21 11.75
C TYR A 207 21.67 -0.49 10.67
N ASP A 208 21.12 -0.78 9.50
CA ASP A 208 21.91 -1.25 8.37
C ASP A 208 22.83 -0.14 7.84
N LEU A 209 24.01 -0.53 7.37
CA LEU A 209 24.91 0.34 6.64
C LEU A 209 24.60 0.23 5.14
N VAL A 210 24.09 1.31 4.55
CA VAL A 210 23.85 1.40 3.11
C VAL A 210 25.00 2.14 2.44
N TYR A 211 25.62 1.51 1.45
CA TYR A 211 26.70 2.09 0.65
C TYR A 211 26.29 2.14 -0.82
N ASP A 212 26.28 3.34 -1.40
CA ASP A 212 26.07 3.57 -2.82
C ASP A 212 27.34 4.20 -3.42
N PRO A 213 28.17 3.44 -4.17
CA PRO A 213 29.39 3.97 -4.78
C PRO A 213 29.12 4.99 -5.91
N PHE A 214 27.87 5.11 -6.37
CA PHE A 214 27.44 5.98 -7.47
C PHE A 214 26.25 6.86 -7.08
N VAL A 215 26.26 7.38 -5.84
CA VAL A 215 25.15 8.09 -5.19
C VAL A 215 24.55 9.26 -5.98
N GLY A 216 25.32 9.93 -6.84
CA GLY A 216 24.85 11.05 -7.64
C GLY A 216 24.18 12.14 -6.78
N SER A 217 22.92 12.47 -7.10
CA SER A 217 22.11 13.42 -6.33
C SER A 217 21.58 12.92 -4.97
N GLY A 218 21.90 11.69 -4.55
CA GLY A 218 21.58 11.20 -3.20
C GLY A 218 20.29 10.40 -3.02
N GLU A 219 19.60 9.99 -4.08
CA GLU A 219 18.22 9.49 -3.94
C GLU A 219 18.08 8.14 -3.24
N SER A 220 18.93 7.18 -3.59
CA SER A 220 19.06 5.88 -2.94
C SER A 220 19.24 6.06 -1.42
N VAL A 221 20.16 6.94 -1.05
CA VAL A 221 20.55 7.23 0.33
C VAL A 221 19.45 7.98 1.11
N CYS A 222 18.81 8.96 0.48
CA CYS A 222 17.68 9.69 1.05
C CYS A 222 16.49 8.77 1.34
N SER A 223 16.16 7.87 0.40
CA SER A 223 15.06 6.92 0.56
C SER A 223 15.36 5.86 1.63
N SER A 224 16.61 5.41 1.79
CA SER A 224 17.00 4.50 2.88
C SER A 224 16.81 5.16 4.26
N SER A 225 17.06 6.47 4.32
CA SER A 225 16.96 7.26 5.55
C SER A 225 15.51 7.62 5.93
N HIS A 226 14.57 7.61 4.97
CA HIS A 226 13.17 7.96 5.24
C HIS A 226 12.55 7.12 6.35
N ARG A 227 12.84 5.82 6.35
CA ARG A 227 12.20 4.86 7.27
C ARG A 227 12.97 4.68 8.56
N LEU A 228 14.16 5.28 8.69
CA LEU A 228 15.20 4.79 9.58
C LEU A 228 16.11 5.92 10.05
N PHE A 229 16.45 5.92 11.33
CA PHE A 229 17.64 6.60 11.84
C PHE A 229 18.89 5.83 11.33
N VAL A 230 19.21 5.93 10.04
CA VAL A 230 20.38 5.26 9.44
C VAL A 230 21.64 6.06 9.78
N ARG A 231 22.68 5.35 10.22
CA ARG A 231 24.03 5.93 10.30
C ARG A 231 24.57 6.04 8.87
N LEU A 232 24.36 7.20 8.27
CA LEU A 232 24.82 7.53 6.92
C LEU A 232 26.35 7.73 6.92
N LEU A 233 27.07 6.89 6.18
CA LEU A 233 28.47 7.11 5.85
C LEU A 233 28.53 7.57 4.39
N TRP A 234 28.60 8.89 4.21
CA TRP A 234 28.89 9.50 2.92
C TRP A 234 30.40 9.53 2.73
N PHE A 235 30.96 8.57 2.00
CA PHE A 235 32.36 8.62 1.56
C PHE A 235 32.41 9.07 0.10
N VAL A 236 32.72 10.35 -0.13
CA VAL A 236 33.13 10.82 -1.45
C VAL A 236 34.56 10.35 -1.68
N MET A 237 34.75 9.30 -2.49
CA MET A 237 36.04 9.08 -3.15
C MET A 237 36.17 10.06 -4.34
N CYS A 238 36.22 11.36 -4.06
CA CYS A 238 36.81 12.33 -4.98
C CYS A 238 38.21 12.62 -4.45
N SER A 239 39.20 12.09 -5.15
CA SER A 239 40.63 12.34 -5.00
C SER A 239 41.05 13.79 -5.29
N ALA A 240 40.19 14.77 -5.00
CA ALA A 240 40.47 16.19 -5.19
C ALA A 240 39.53 17.03 -4.32
N PHE A 241 39.66 16.99 -2.99
CA PHE A 241 39.40 18.12 -2.09
C PHE A 241 39.81 17.71 -0.67
N SER A 242 40.92 18.27 -0.21
CA SER A 242 41.61 18.02 1.06
C SER A 242 40.89 18.60 2.29
N SER A 243 39.58 18.38 2.41
CA SER A 243 38.86 18.73 3.64
C SER A 243 37.72 17.74 3.91
N LEU A 244 38.05 16.62 4.54
CA LEU A 244 37.06 15.73 5.15
C LEU A 244 36.34 16.49 6.27
N ARG A 245 35.14 16.99 6.00
CA ARG A 245 34.12 17.24 7.02
C ARG A 245 33.09 16.13 6.92
N TYR A 246 33.01 15.30 7.96
CA TYR A 246 31.90 14.38 8.18
C TYR A 246 30.60 15.19 8.25
N PHE A 247 29.79 15.14 7.18
CA PHE A 247 28.43 15.70 7.22
C PHE A 247 27.49 14.66 7.81
N TYR A 248 27.26 14.76 9.12
CA TYR A 248 26.19 14.02 9.81
C TYR A 248 24.83 14.65 9.46
N TYR A 249 24.06 14.00 8.60
CA TYR A 249 22.66 14.37 8.42
C TYR A 249 21.82 13.74 9.53
N LYS A 250 21.45 14.54 10.53
CA LYS A 250 20.42 14.20 11.51
C LYS A 250 19.07 14.53 10.87
N VAL A 251 18.50 13.58 10.13
CA VAL A 251 17.11 13.71 9.63
C VAL A 251 16.18 13.52 10.82
N LEU A 252 15.94 14.60 11.55
CA LEU A 252 14.82 14.72 12.50
C LEU A 252 13.56 14.96 11.68
N ILE A 253 12.83 13.89 11.35
CA ILE A 253 11.42 14.02 10.98
C ILE A 253 10.64 13.82 12.28
N SER A 254 9.98 14.90 12.73
CA SER A 254 9.10 14.89 13.89
C SER A 254 7.85 14.05 13.59
N ALA A 255 7.51 13.18 14.55
CA ALA A 255 6.19 12.63 14.91
C ALA A 255 5.18 12.34 13.78
#